data_AF-A0A975AIV4-F1
#
_entry.id   AF-A0A975AIV4-F1
#
_cell.length_a   1.000
_cell.length_b   1.000
_cell.length_c   1.000
_cell.angle_alpha   90.00
_cell.angle_beta   90.00
_cell.angle_gamma   90.00
#
_symmetry.space_group_name_H-M   'P 1'
#
loop_
_entity.id
_entity.type
_entity.pdbx_description
1 polymer ?
#
loop_
_entity_poly.entity_id
_entity_poly.type
_entity_poly.pdbx_seq_one_letter_code
_entity_poly.pdbx_strand_id
1 'polypeptide(L)'
;MQQACFSWDKMQRRWVLRFIYKVEEKVLPESWNNVMSIDLGLDNLCAITFQRSMEQVLINGKTLKAKNAYYNQQIRRFTGLEMKQTGAANYQTTKRIRRLYQKRHNYLQDALHKVSRKVVDLAVSHGCHTIVLGDLKGIKQHSPIKGFVQIPVQRLVEMIKYKAALVGMEVVLVKEAYTSGVSAYDLEPVEKGSYNKSRRIQRGLFQTQDQQLVNSDINGSLNILRIYDKHVVPMPVAGWRDNGCLNHPARITVA
;
A
#
# COMPACT_ATOMS: atom_id res chain seq x y z
N MET A 1 13.34 -27.09 11.25
CA MET A 1 12.23 -28.07 11.33
C MET A 1 11.27 -27.81 10.18
N GLN A 2 11.01 -28.80 9.32
CA GLN A 2 10.08 -28.69 8.20
C GLN A 2 8.81 -29.46 8.52
N GLN A 3 7.64 -28.83 8.39
CA GLN A 3 6.33 -29.47 8.60
C GLN A 3 5.62 -29.57 7.25
N ALA A 4 5.14 -30.76 6.90
CA ALA A 4 4.19 -30.95 5.82
C ALA A 4 2.79 -31.17 6.41
N CYS A 5 1.79 -30.41 5.96
CA CYS A 5 0.41 -30.55 6.40
C CYS A 5 -0.50 -30.84 5.22
N PHE A 6 -1.26 -31.92 5.31
CA PHE A 6 -2.29 -32.28 4.34
C PHE A 6 -3.65 -31.83 4.86
N SER A 7 -4.39 -31.04 4.07
CA SER A 7 -5.64 -30.43 4.52
C SER A 7 -6.66 -30.32 3.39
N TRP A 8 -7.94 -30.37 3.75
CA TRP A 8 -9.03 -30.14 2.81
C TRP A 8 -9.38 -28.66 2.72
N ASP A 9 -9.20 -28.05 1.55
CA ASP A 9 -9.66 -26.69 1.28
C ASP A 9 -11.17 -26.71 1.03
N LYS A 10 -11.95 -26.35 2.05
CA LYS A 10 -13.42 -26.29 1.98
C LYS A 10 -13.93 -25.31 0.92
N MET A 11 -13.19 -24.23 0.65
CA MET A 11 -13.60 -23.18 -0.28
C MET A 11 -13.41 -23.65 -1.74
N GLN A 12 -12.28 -24.30 -2.01
CA GLN A 12 -11.90 -24.76 -3.35
C GLN A 12 -12.30 -26.22 -3.62
N ARG A 13 -12.76 -26.94 -2.59
CA ARG A 13 -13.15 -28.36 -2.61
C ARG A 13 -12.05 -29.25 -3.18
N ARG A 14 -10.83 -29.09 -2.67
CA ARG A 14 -9.67 -29.88 -3.06
C ARG A 14 -8.76 -30.17 -1.87
N TRP A 15 -8.02 -31.27 -1.97
CA TRP A 15 -6.93 -31.57 -1.04
C TRP A 15 -5.72 -30.69 -1.35
N VAL A 16 -5.05 -30.20 -0.30
CA VAL A 16 -3.87 -29.34 -0.39
C VAL A 16 -2.79 -29.86 0.53
N LEU A 17 -1.61 -30.12 -0.03
CA LEU A 17 -0.38 -30.39 0.71
C LEU A 17 0.40 -29.08 0.87
N ARG A 18 0.75 -28.72 2.11
CA ARG A 18 1.47 -27.48 2.44
C ARG A 18 2.82 -27.84 3.06
N PHE A 19 3.89 -27.29 2.50
CA PHE A 19 5.24 -27.39 3.05
C PHE A 19 5.59 -26.10 3.79
N ILE A 20 5.98 -26.24 5.06
CA ILE A 20 6.45 -25.15 5.91
C ILE A 20 7.93 -25.42 6.17
N TYR A 21 8.78 -24.50 5.74
CA TYR A 21 10.22 -24.59 5.92
C TYR A 21 10.79 -23.23 6.32
N LYS A 22 11.89 -23.27 7.08
CA LYS A 22 12.63 -22.06 7.44
C LYS A 22 13.50 -21.66 6.25
N VAL A 23 13.50 -20.37 5.93
CA VAL A 23 14.41 -19.76 4.97
C VAL A 23 15.35 -18.87 5.77
N GLU A 24 16.65 -18.93 5.46
CA GLU A 24 17.63 -18.05 6.07
C GLU A 24 17.53 -16.65 5.46
N GLU A 25 17.58 -15.63 6.31
CA GLU A 25 17.60 -14.25 5.87
C GLU A 25 18.95 -13.95 5.21
N LYS A 26 18.92 -13.15 4.14
CA LYS A 26 20.14 -12.74 3.46
C LYS A 26 20.82 -11.65 4.27
N VAL A 27 22.15 -11.65 4.26
CA VAL A 27 22.93 -10.51 4.77
C VAL A 27 22.93 -9.43 3.69
N LEU A 28 22.59 -8.21 4.07
CA LEU A 28 22.60 -7.07 3.17
C LEU A 28 24.04 -6.60 2.86
N PRO A 29 24.31 -6.06 1.67
CA PRO A 29 25.57 -5.40 1.39
C PRO A 29 25.78 -4.18 2.31
N GLU A 30 27.00 -3.98 2.82
CA GLU A 30 27.35 -2.83 3.68
C GLU A 30 27.18 -1.48 2.96
N SER A 31 27.21 -1.47 1.62
CA SER A 31 27.00 -0.27 0.81
C SER A 31 25.57 0.28 0.85
N TRP A 32 24.60 -0.51 1.32
CA TRP A 32 23.20 -0.12 1.36
C TRP A 32 22.93 0.82 2.53
N ASN A 33 22.82 2.11 2.24
CA ASN A 33 22.70 3.19 3.22
C ASN A 33 21.47 4.09 2.99
N ASN A 34 20.51 3.60 2.20
CA ASN A 34 19.30 4.31 1.83
C ASN A 34 18.08 3.77 2.59
N VAL A 35 17.08 4.62 2.76
CA VAL A 35 15.80 4.26 3.38
C VAL A 35 14.69 4.58 2.39
N MET A 36 13.79 3.61 2.20
CA MET A 36 12.59 3.78 1.37
C MET A 36 11.39 4.03 2.28
N SER A 37 10.60 5.06 1.99
CA SER A 37 9.36 5.37 2.70
C SER A 37 8.15 5.10 1.82
N ILE A 38 7.08 4.58 2.40
CA ILE A 38 5.84 4.25 1.70
C ILE A 38 4.63 4.78 2.48
N ASP A 39 3.88 5.68 1.84
CA ASP A 39 2.50 6.01 2.21
C ASP A 39 1.55 5.06 1.48
N LEU A 40 0.65 4.40 2.22
CA LEU A 40 -0.27 3.39 1.70
C LEU A 40 -1.65 4.00 1.48
N GLY A 41 -2.19 3.80 0.28
CA GLY A 41 -3.48 4.38 -0.11
C GLY A 41 -4.38 3.42 -0.88
N LEU A 42 -5.47 3.95 -1.43
CA LEU A 42 -6.43 3.18 -2.23
C LEU A 42 -6.34 3.49 -3.73
N ASP A 43 -6.15 4.75 -4.09
CA ASP A 43 -6.08 5.17 -5.50
C ASP A 43 -4.65 5.09 -6.01
N ASN A 44 -3.70 5.62 -5.25
CA ASN A 44 -2.30 5.21 -5.29
C ASN A 44 -2.13 4.22 -4.16
N LEU A 45 -1.87 2.95 -4.49
CA LEU A 45 -1.76 1.87 -3.51
C LEU A 45 -0.51 2.05 -2.64
N CYS A 46 0.58 2.54 -3.26
CA CYS A 46 1.82 2.92 -2.60
C CYS A 46 2.30 4.23 -3.21
N ALA A 47 2.62 5.21 -2.36
CA ALA A 47 3.41 6.38 -2.72
C ALA A 47 4.79 6.24 -2.07
N ILE A 48 5.81 6.11 -2.91
CA ILE A 48 7.14 5.68 -2.53
C ILE A 48 8.11 6.83 -2.74
N THR A 49 8.92 7.10 -1.71
CA THR A 49 10.02 8.05 -1.77
C THR A 49 11.27 7.46 -1.14
N PHE A 50 12.41 8.03 -1.45
CA PHE A 50 13.71 7.56 -0.98
C PHE A 50 14.44 8.68 -0.26
N GLN A 51 15.23 8.30 0.74
CA GLN A 51 16.06 9.25 1.48
C GLN A 51 17.16 9.87 0.60
N ARG A 52 17.84 9.02 -0.19
CA ARG A 52 19.02 9.40 -1.00
C ARG A 52 18.79 9.32 -2.51
N SER A 53 17.55 9.43 -2.98
CA SER A 53 17.23 9.46 -4.41
C SER A 53 16.15 10.50 -4.71
N MET A 54 16.29 11.16 -5.86
CA MET A 54 15.32 12.11 -6.41
C MET A 54 14.09 11.43 -7.02
N GLU A 55 14.15 10.11 -7.23
CA GLU A 55 13.04 9.32 -7.78
C GLU A 55 11.87 9.26 -6.80
N GLN A 56 10.66 9.36 -7.34
CA GLN A 56 9.41 9.23 -6.60
C GLN A 56 8.49 8.32 -7.39
N VAL A 57 7.82 7.37 -6.73
CA VAL A 57 7.03 6.35 -7.42
C VAL A 57 5.62 6.27 -6.86
N LEU A 58 4.63 6.27 -7.74
CA LEU A 58 3.23 5.98 -7.41
C LEU A 58 2.82 4.65 -8.03
N ILE A 59 2.51 3.67 -7.20
CA ILE A 59 1.90 2.41 -7.65
C ILE A 59 0.38 2.59 -7.74
N ASN A 60 -0.17 2.40 -8.92
CA ASN A 60 -1.59 2.59 -9.20
C ASN A 60 -2.47 1.53 -8.51
N GLY A 61 -3.40 1.98 -7.66
CA GLY A 61 -4.42 1.16 -7.01
C GLY A 61 -5.80 1.21 -7.68
N LYS A 62 -6.03 2.14 -8.62
CA LYS A 62 -7.34 2.35 -9.26
C LYS A 62 -7.81 1.10 -10.02
N THR A 63 -6.90 0.41 -10.71
CA THR A 63 -7.22 -0.83 -11.44
C THR A 63 -7.70 -1.93 -10.50
N LEU A 64 -6.99 -2.12 -9.39
CA LEU A 64 -7.35 -3.07 -8.33
C LEU A 64 -8.72 -2.74 -7.73
N LYS A 65 -8.94 -1.46 -7.42
CA LYS A 65 -10.21 -0.92 -6.90
C LYS A 65 -11.36 -1.16 -7.86
N ALA A 66 -11.19 -0.84 -9.14
CA ALA A 66 -12.22 -1.00 -10.17
C ALA A 66 -12.63 -2.47 -10.37
N LYS A 67 -11.65 -3.39 -10.44
CA LYS A 67 -11.93 -4.83 -10.55
C LYS A 67 -12.60 -5.38 -9.30
N ASN A 68 -12.17 -4.97 -8.11
CA ASN A 68 -12.81 -5.39 -6.86
C ASN A 68 -14.26 -4.87 -6.79
N ALA A 69 -14.51 -3.62 -7.20
CA ALA A 69 -15.86 -3.05 -7.30
C ALA A 69 -16.75 -3.84 -8.27
N TYR A 70 -16.23 -4.19 -9.46
CA TYR A 70 -16.93 -5.01 -10.44
C TYR A 70 -17.36 -6.36 -9.85
N TYR A 71 -16.44 -7.10 -9.23
CA TYR A 71 -16.79 -8.39 -8.62
C TYR A 71 -17.81 -8.23 -7.49
N ASN A 72 -17.68 -7.21 -6.65
CA ASN A 72 -18.65 -6.95 -5.58
C ASN A 72 -20.05 -6.63 -6.15
N GLN A 73 -20.14 -5.88 -7.25
CA GLN A 73 -21.40 -5.61 -7.94
C GLN A 73 -22.02 -6.89 -8.50
N GLN A 74 -21.24 -7.74 -9.16
CA GLN A 74 -21.73 -9.01 -9.71
C GLN A 74 -22.20 -9.96 -8.61
N ILE A 75 -21.44 -10.09 -7.51
CA ILE A 75 -21.83 -10.89 -6.35
C ILE A 75 -23.17 -10.39 -5.79
N ARG A 76 -23.31 -9.08 -5.55
CA ARG A 76 -24.58 -8.50 -5.06
C ARG A 76 -25.75 -8.79 -6.00
N ARG A 77 -25.54 -8.64 -7.31
CA ARG A 77 -26.57 -8.92 -8.33
C ARG A 77 -27.05 -10.37 -8.24
N PHE A 78 -26.14 -11.34 -8.27
CA PHE A 78 -26.52 -12.75 -8.25
C PHE A 78 -27.08 -13.20 -6.90
N THR A 79 -26.55 -12.67 -5.78
CA THR A 79 -27.14 -12.90 -4.47
C THR A 79 -28.58 -12.38 -4.40
N GLY A 80 -28.84 -11.17 -4.91
CA GLY A 80 -30.19 -10.61 -4.94
C GLY A 80 -31.16 -11.37 -5.85
N LEU A 81 -30.70 -11.88 -6.99
CA LEU A 81 -31.51 -12.75 -7.86
C LEU A 81 -31.85 -14.08 -7.16
N GLU A 82 -30.89 -14.71 -6.51
CA GLU A 82 -31.11 -15.96 -5.78
C GLU A 82 -32.11 -15.75 -4.64
N MET A 83 -31.93 -14.70 -3.83
CA MET A 83 -32.83 -14.39 -2.72
C MET A 83 -34.27 -14.11 -3.19
N LYS A 84 -34.46 -13.53 -4.38
CA LYS A 84 -35.79 -13.34 -4.98
C LYS A 84 -36.43 -14.65 -5.43
N GLN A 85 -35.63 -15.65 -5.83
CA GLN A 85 -36.12 -16.95 -6.30
C GLN A 85 -36.42 -17.91 -5.15
N THR A 86 -35.54 -17.99 -4.14
CA THR A 86 -35.64 -18.97 -3.06
C THR A 86 -36.27 -18.41 -1.78
N GLY A 87 -36.41 -17.09 -1.69
CA GLY A 87 -36.63 -16.38 -0.42
C GLY A 87 -35.35 -16.28 0.40
N ALA A 88 -35.26 -15.24 1.25
CA ALA A 88 -34.07 -14.95 2.04
C ALA A 88 -33.74 -16.06 3.06
N ALA A 89 -34.76 -16.70 3.63
CA ALA A 89 -34.59 -17.78 4.63
C ALA A 89 -33.94 -19.04 4.05
N ASN A 90 -34.16 -19.33 2.75
CA ASN A 90 -33.62 -20.53 2.08
C ASN A 90 -32.40 -20.22 1.22
N TYR A 91 -31.85 -19.01 1.33
CA TYR A 91 -30.73 -18.59 0.48
C TYR A 91 -29.51 -19.50 0.70
N GLN A 92 -29.00 -20.03 -0.40
CA GLN A 92 -27.71 -20.73 -0.42
C GLN A 92 -26.78 -20.12 -1.47
N THR A 93 -25.49 -20.06 -1.15
CA THR A 93 -24.51 -19.55 -2.11
C THR A 93 -24.38 -20.49 -3.31
N THR A 94 -24.86 -20.06 -4.46
CA THR A 94 -24.78 -20.83 -5.71
C THR A 94 -23.34 -21.07 -6.18
N LYS A 95 -23.15 -22.09 -7.04
CA LYS A 95 -21.85 -22.35 -7.69
C LYS A 95 -21.34 -21.12 -8.45
N ARG A 96 -22.24 -20.33 -9.06
CA ARG A 96 -21.90 -19.09 -9.77
C ARG A 96 -21.35 -18.03 -8.84
N ILE A 97 -22.02 -17.78 -7.70
CA ILE A 97 -21.57 -16.82 -6.69
C ILE A 97 -20.22 -17.25 -6.10
N ARG A 98 -20.04 -18.54 -5.78
CA ARG A 98 -18.75 -19.08 -5.31
C ARG A 98 -17.61 -18.83 -6.30
N ARG A 99 -17.84 -19.08 -7.60
CA ARG A 99 -16.84 -18.80 -8.65
C ARG A 99 -16.46 -17.31 -8.69
N LEU A 100 -17.40 -16.39 -8.47
CA LEU A 100 -17.11 -14.96 -8.42
C LEU A 100 -16.26 -14.59 -7.21
N TYR A 101 -16.55 -15.14 -6.02
CA TYR A 101 -15.70 -14.97 -4.84
C TYR A 101 -14.28 -15.49 -5.10
N GLN A 102 -14.13 -16.67 -5.70
CA GLN A 102 -12.81 -17.25 -6.02
C GLN A 102 -12.04 -16.39 -7.03
N LYS A 103 -12.68 -15.94 -8.12
CA LYS A 103 -12.04 -15.07 -9.11
C LYS A 103 -11.59 -13.75 -8.48
N ARG A 104 -12.45 -13.13 -7.65
CA ARG A 104 -12.10 -11.91 -6.91
C ARG A 104 -10.90 -12.14 -5.99
N HIS A 105 -10.93 -13.23 -5.22
CA HIS A 105 -9.84 -13.58 -4.29
C HIS A 105 -8.52 -13.79 -5.04
N ASN A 106 -8.50 -14.61 -6.08
CA ASN A 106 -7.30 -14.88 -6.87
C ASN A 106 -6.73 -13.60 -7.49
N TYR A 107 -7.59 -12.75 -8.06
CA TYR A 107 -7.17 -11.48 -8.64
C TYR A 107 -6.55 -10.54 -7.59
N LEU A 108 -7.19 -10.39 -6.43
CA LEU A 108 -6.64 -9.58 -5.34
C LEU A 108 -5.30 -10.14 -4.84
N GLN A 109 -5.19 -11.46 -4.64
CA GLN A 109 -3.94 -12.06 -4.18
C GLN A 109 -2.80 -11.89 -5.20
N ASP A 110 -3.06 -12.15 -6.48
CA ASP A 110 -2.07 -11.97 -7.55
C ASP A 110 -1.58 -10.52 -7.61
N ALA A 111 -2.49 -9.55 -7.65
CA ALA A 111 -2.14 -8.14 -7.67
C ALA A 111 -1.31 -7.72 -6.45
N LEU A 112 -1.70 -8.14 -5.24
CA LEU A 112 -0.96 -7.82 -4.02
C LEU A 112 0.43 -8.48 -3.99
N HIS A 113 0.57 -9.70 -4.49
CA HIS A 113 1.87 -10.35 -4.60
C HIS A 113 2.75 -9.61 -5.61
N LYS A 114 2.23 -9.19 -6.76
CA LYS A 114 3.04 -8.45 -7.73
C LYS A 114 3.44 -7.07 -7.20
N VAL A 115 2.53 -6.35 -6.55
CA VAL A 115 2.81 -5.04 -5.95
C VAL A 115 3.87 -5.15 -4.85
N SER A 116 3.68 -6.06 -3.89
CA SER A 116 4.67 -6.26 -2.81
C SER A 116 6.03 -6.70 -3.34
N ARG A 117 6.06 -7.48 -4.44
CA ARG A 117 7.34 -7.84 -5.08
C ARG A 117 7.99 -6.60 -5.71
N LYS A 118 7.23 -5.82 -6.47
CA LYS A 118 7.71 -4.59 -7.10
C LYS A 118 8.26 -3.58 -6.08
N VAL A 119 7.59 -3.45 -4.94
CA VAL A 119 8.06 -2.61 -3.81
C VAL A 119 9.45 -3.06 -3.33
N VAL A 120 9.63 -4.36 -3.08
CA VAL A 120 10.94 -4.89 -2.64
C VAL A 120 11.98 -4.75 -3.75
N ASP A 121 11.63 -5.01 -5.01
CA ASP A 121 12.56 -4.85 -6.13
C ASP A 121 13.03 -3.38 -6.28
N LEU A 122 12.14 -2.40 -6.04
CA LEU A 122 12.50 -0.97 -6.01
C LEU A 122 13.44 -0.63 -4.85
N ALA A 123 13.22 -1.21 -3.68
CA ALA A 123 14.12 -1.05 -2.54
C ALA A 123 15.51 -1.61 -2.84
N VAL A 124 15.57 -2.79 -3.48
CA VAL A 124 16.82 -3.45 -3.87
C VAL A 124 17.57 -2.58 -4.89
N SER A 125 16.88 -2.07 -5.91
CA SER A 125 17.52 -1.25 -6.94
C SER A 125 18.07 0.07 -6.42
N HIS A 126 17.56 0.55 -5.29
CA HIS A 126 17.97 1.80 -4.64
C HIS A 126 18.93 1.60 -3.45
N GLY A 127 19.40 0.36 -3.23
CA GLY A 127 20.30 0.04 -2.13
C GLY A 127 19.71 0.36 -0.76
N CYS A 128 18.42 0.10 -0.57
CA CYS A 128 17.72 0.41 0.67
C CYS A 128 17.90 -0.70 1.70
N HIS A 129 18.36 -0.37 2.90
CA HIS A 129 18.45 -1.34 4.00
C HIS A 129 17.14 -1.44 4.79
N THR A 130 16.36 -0.36 4.85
CA THR A 130 15.10 -0.29 5.61
C THR A 130 13.96 0.24 4.75
N ILE A 131 12.77 -0.35 4.94
CA ILE A 131 11.51 0.11 4.39
C ILE A 131 10.63 0.64 5.54
N VAL A 132 10.28 1.91 5.47
CA VAL A 132 9.38 2.56 6.42
C VAL A 132 7.97 2.61 5.81
N LEU A 133 6.99 2.04 6.50
CA LEU A 133 5.60 2.09 6.10
C LEU A 133 4.80 2.93 7.10
N GLY A 134 3.93 3.79 6.59
CA GLY A 134 2.99 4.51 7.43
C GLY A 134 1.84 3.64 7.97
N ASP A 135 1.34 3.96 9.16
CA ASP A 135 0.34 3.19 9.91
C ASP A 135 -1.05 3.23 9.25
N LEU A 136 -1.65 2.06 9.10
CA LEU A 136 -2.92 1.80 8.41
C LEU A 136 -4.18 2.29 9.14
N LYS A 137 -4.05 2.97 10.29
CA LYS A 137 -5.19 3.38 11.13
C LYS A 137 -6.21 4.24 10.38
N GLY A 138 -5.77 5.05 9.41
CA GLY A 138 -6.66 5.84 8.55
C GLY A 138 -7.46 5.02 7.52
N ILE A 139 -6.89 3.90 7.05
CA ILE A 139 -7.52 3.02 6.04
C ILE A 139 -8.59 2.12 6.67
N LYS A 140 -8.46 1.82 7.97
CA LYS A 140 -9.42 1.00 8.74
C LYS A 140 -10.76 1.69 9.01
N GLN A 141 -10.96 2.94 8.61
CA GLN A 141 -12.21 3.64 8.87
C GLN A 141 -13.38 2.92 8.18
N HIS A 142 -14.20 2.30 9.02
CA HIS A 142 -15.53 1.82 8.74
C HIS A 142 -16.37 3.00 8.25
N SER A 143 -16.27 3.34 6.97
CA SER A 143 -17.24 4.25 6.39
C SER A 143 -18.57 3.47 6.32
N PRO A 144 -19.65 3.99 6.93
CA PRO A 144 -20.97 3.34 6.92
C PRO A 144 -21.58 3.29 5.51
N ILE A 145 -20.90 3.87 4.51
CA ILE A 145 -21.33 3.91 3.13
C ILE A 145 -21.17 2.52 2.50
N LYS A 146 -22.32 1.88 2.25
CA LYS A 146 -22.48 0.62 1.49
C LYS A 146 -21.85 0.74 0.09
N GLY A 147 -20.55 0.54 -0.02
CA GLY A 147 -19.83 0.72 -1.28
C GLY A 147 -18.32 0.82 -1.17
N PHE A 148 -17.77 0.98 0.04
CA PHE A 148 -16.32 1.02 0.20
C PHE A 148 -15.68 -0.29 -0.24
N VAL A 149 -14.85 -0.19 -1.28
CA VAL A 149 -14.11 -1.31 -1.82
C VAL A 149 -13.01 -1.64 -0.82
N GLN A 150 -13.24 -2.61 0.06
CA GLN A 150 -12.22 -3.11 0.99
C GLN A 150 -11.08 -3.74 0.18
N ILE A 151 -10.01 -2.98 -0.03
CA ILE A 151 -8.72 -3.49 -0.45
C ILE A 151 -8.00 -3.93 0.84
N PRO A 152 -7.48 -5.17 0.92
CA PRO A 152 -6.84 -5.64 2.14
C PRO A 152 -5.42 -5.10 2.24
N VAL A 153 -5.28 -3.81 2.55
CA VAL A 153 -3.97 -3.14 2.66
C VAL A 153 -3.10 -3.74 3.76
N GLN A 154 -3.71 -4.24 4.85
CA GLN A 154 -3.01 -5.03 5.86
C GLN A 154 -2.28 -6.24 5.26
N ARG A 155 -2.92 -6.91 4.30
CA ARG A 155 -2.31 -8.05 3.61
C ARG A 155 -1.12 -7.62 2.76
N LEU A 156 -1.18 -6.43 2.15
CA LEU A 156 -0.05 -5.87 1.42
C LEU A 156 1.14 -5.63 2.35
N VAL A 157 0.91 -5.05 3.53
CA VAL A 157 1.96 -4.83 4.55
C VAL A 157 2.61 -6.14 4.97
N GLU A 158 1.81 -7.17 5.28
CA GLU A 158 2.33 -8.51 5.57
C GLU A 158 3.19 -9.06 4.42
N MET A 159 2.74 -8.85 3.17
CA MET A 159 3.47 -9.31 2.00
C MET A 159 4.79 -8.58 1.78
N ILE A 160 4.83 -7.27 2.03
CA ILE A 160 6.07 -6.49 1.97
C ILE A 160 7.02 -6.95 3.06
N LYS A 161 6.54 -7.09 4.31
CA LYS A 161 7.34 -7.54 5.46
C LYS A 161 8.07 -8.85 5.20
N TYR A 162 7.35 -9.90 4.80
CA TYR A 162 8.01 -11.19 4.61
C TYR A 162 8.98 -11.17 3.42
N LYS A 163 8.66 -10.43 2.33
CA LYS A 163 9.54 -10.37 1.15
C LYS A 163 10.79 -9.53 1.40
N ALA A 164 10.67 -8.47 2.18
CA ALA A 164 11.80 -7.66 2.63
C ALA A 164 12.74 -8.50 3.51
N ALA A 165 12.20 -9.25 4.48
CA ALA A 165 12.97 -10.16 5.32
C ALA A 165 13.70 -11.25 4.51
N LEU A 166 13.08 -11.79 3.45
CA LEU A 166 13.74 -12.73 2.52
C LEU A 166 14.97 -12.14 1.80
N VAL A 167 15.10 -10.81 1.76
CA VAL A 167 16.24 -10.11 1.17
C VAL A 167 17.13 -9.50 2.26
N GLY A 168 16.80 -9.64 3.54
CA GLY A 168 17.57 -9.09 4.67
C GLY A 168 17.19 -7.66 5.07
N MET A 169 16.15 -7.08 4.47
CA MET A 169 15.70 -5.72 4.78
C MET A 169 14.77 -5.69 5.99
N GLU A 170 14.93 -4.66 6.81
CA GLU A 170 14.00 -4.35 7.90
C GLU A 170 12.77 -3.60 7.38
N VAL A 171 11.60 -3.86 7.98
CA VAL A 171 10.38 -3.09 7.72
C VAL A 171 9.85 -2.49 9.01
N VAL A 172 9.87 -1.16 9.09
CA VAL A 172 9.44 -0.38 10.25
C VAL A 172 8.07 0.23 9.99
N LEU A 173 7.15 0.13 10.96
CA LEU A 173 5.84 0.78 10.89
C LEU A 173 5.87 2.08 11.70
N VAL A 174 5.46 3.19 11.09
CA VAL A 174 5.47 4.52 11.71
C VAL A 174 4.06 5.07 11.83
N LYS A 175 3.72 5.61 13.00
CA LYS A 175 2.40 6.17 13.27
C LYS A 175 2.22 7.52 12.56
N GLU A 176 1.26 7.58 11.64
CA GLU A 176 0.91 8.78 10.86
C GLU A 176 -0.03 9.72 11.63
N ALA A 177 0.48 10.51 12.57
CA ALA A 177 -0.29 11.61 13.14
C ALA A 177 -0.02 12.90 12.36
N TYR A 178 -1.08 13.59 11.91
CA TYR A 178 -1.02 14.93 11.31
C TYR A 178 -0.19 15.06 10.00
N THR A 179 0.19 13.95 9.37
CA THR A 179 1.03 13.91 8.15
C THR A 179 0.35 14.49 6.91
N SER A 180 -0.98 14.45 6.83
CA SER A 180 -1.73 14.81 5.62
C SER A 180 -1.91 16.31 5.37
N GLY A 181 -1.57 17.15 6.36
CA GLY A 181 -1.75 18.61 6.33
C GLY A 181 -0.47 19.40 6.59
N VAL A 182 0.66 18.70 6.77
CA VAL A 182 1.98 19.29 7.02
C VAL A 182 2.79 19.21 5.73
N SER A 183 3.51 20.27 5.38
CA SER A 183 4.35 20.26 4.20
C SER A 183 5.71 19.64 4.51
N ALA A 184 6.04 18.56 3.81
CA ALA A 184 7.36 17.95 3.89
C ALA A 184 8.43 18.84 3.24
N TYR A 185 8.04 19.56 2.18
CA TYR A 185 8.93 20.43 1.40
C TYR A 185 9.35 21.68 2.18
N ASP A 186 8.45 22.21 3.01
CA ASP A 186 8.73 23.37 3.88
C ASP A 186 9.48 22.97 5.17
N LEU A 187 9.80 21.68 5.35
CA LEU A 187 10.39 21.11 6.56
C LEU A 187 9.64 21.43 7.86
N GLU A 188 8.34 21.62 7.77
CA GLU A 188 7.49 21.89 8.93
C GLU A 188 7.50 20.70 9.90
N PRO A 189 7.55 20.94 11.22
CA PRO A 189 7.41 19.89 12.23
C PRO A 189 6.13 19.09 11.99
N VAL A 190 6.22 17.75 11.98
CA VAL A 190 5.06 16.88 11.77
C VAL A 190 4.26 16.75 13.07
N GLU A 191 3.58 17.83 13.44
CA GLU A 191 2.82 17.96 14.67
C GLU A 191 1.51 18.73 14.44
N LYS A 192 0.65 18.74 15.47
CA LYS A 192 -0.68 19.37 15.39
C LYS A 192 -0.61 20.88 15.11
N GLY A 193 0.44 21.57 15.57
CA GLY A 193 0.62 23.01 15.39
C GLY A 193 0.82 23.42 13.93
N SER A 194 1.55 22.62 13.15
CA SER A 194 1.81 22.87 11.73
C SER A 194 0.74 22.29 10.81
N TYR A 195 -0.26 21.57 11.36
CA TYR A 195 -1.28 20.94 10.55
C TYR A 195 -2.24 21.97 9.94
N ASN A 196 -2.23 22.07 8.61
CA ASN A 196 -3.20 22.87 7.88
C ASN A 196 -3.96 22.03 6.85
N LYS A 197 -5.26 21.83 7.09
CA LYS A 197 -6.13 21.06 6.20
C LYS A 197 -6.36 21.75 4.85
N SER A 198 -6.28 23.09 4.76
CA SER A 198 -6.54 23.82 3.51
C SER A 198 -5.45 23.60 2.47
N ARG A 199 -4.23 23.22 2.88
CA ARG A 199 -3.12 22.91 1.98
C ARG A 199 -3.42 21.73 1.06
N ARG A 200 -4.29 20.81 1.48
CA ARG A 200 -4.77 19.75 0.60
C ARG A 200 -5.96 20.25 -0.22
N ILE A 201 -5.67 20.87 -1.37
CA ILE A 201 -6.68 21.43 -2.29
C ILE A 201 -7.63 20.33 -2.78
N GLN A 202 -7.07 19.24 -3.28
CA GLN A 202 -7.84 18.09 -3.76
C GLN A 202 -7.04 16.80 -3.64
N ARG A 203 -7.67 15.66 -3.95
CA ARG A 203 -6.99 14.37 -3.89
C ARG A 203 -5.84 14.32 -4.90
N GLY A 204 -4.63 14.05 -4.42
CA GLY A 204 -3.42 14.04 -5.24
C GLY A 204 -2.76 15.40 -5.41
N LEU A 205 -3.30 16.48 -4.84
CA LEU A 205 -2.76 17.84 -4.95
C LEU A 205 -2.63 18.48 -3.56
N PHE A 206 -1.42 18.96 -3.26
CA PHE A 206 -1.07 19.63 -2.02
C PHE A 206 -0.35 20.94 -2.35
N GLN A 207 -0.62 22.00 -1.58
CA GLN A 207 -0.02 23.31 -1.73
C GLN A 207 1.00 23.56 -0.61
N THR A 208 2.24 23.87 -0.99
CA THR A 208 3.29 24.29 -0.06
C THR A 208 3.06 25.71 0.44
N GLN A 209 3.85 26.17 1.40
CA GLN A 209 3.80 27.54 1.90
C GLN A 209 4.04 28.57 0.79
N ASP A 210 4.96 28.27 -0.14
CA ASP A 210 5.28 29.12 -1.30
C ASP A 210 4.26 28.97 -2.45
N GLN A 211 3.06 28.48 -2.17
CA GLN A 211 1.95 28.26 -3.11
C GLN A 211 2.24 27.27 -4.25
N GLN A 212 3.34 26.53 -4.19
CA GLN A 212 3.66 25.51 -5.20
C GLN A 212 2.81 24.25 -5.01
N LEU A 213 2.53 23.59 -6.12
CA LEU A 213 1.66 22.42 -6.15
C LEU A 213 2.48 21.13 -6.26
N VAL A 214 2.28 20.24 -5.29
CA VAL A 214 2.98 18.95 -5.20
C VAL A 214 1.98 17.80 -5.06
N ASN A 215 2.45 16.58 -5.28
CA ASN A 215 1.59 15.41 -5.10
C ASN A 215 1.34 15.15 -3.61
N SER A 216 0.07 15.07 -3.20
CA SER A 216 -0.30 14.90 -1.79
C SER A 216 0.21 13.58 -1.18
N ASP A 217 0.25 12.51 -1.96
CA ASP A 217 0.61 11.18 -1.48
C ASP A 217 2.15 11.05 -1.40
N ILE A 218 2.88 11.70 -2.31
CA ILE A 218 4.35 11.86 -2.19
C ILE A 218 4.68 12.68 -0.93
N ASN A 219 3.99 13.80 -0.70
CA ASN A 219 4.17 14.59 0.52
C ASN A 219 3.93 13.75 1.79
N GLY A 220 2.89 12.89 1.78
CA GLY A 220 2.63 11.93 2.85
C GLY A 220 3.80 10.98 3.08
N SER A 221 4.33 10.37 2.01
CA SER A 221 5.50 9.49 2.06
C SER A 221 6.75 10.17 2.59
N LEU A 222 7.02 11.42 2.18
CA LEU A 222 8.14 12.20 2.71
C LEU A 222 7.97 12.52 4.21
N ASN A 223 6.75 12.84 4.65
CA ASN A 223 6.49 13.05 6.08
C ASN A 223 6.69 11.78 6.90
N ILE A 224 6.33 10.60 6.39
CA ILE A 224 6.61 9.32 7.05
C ILE A 224 8.12 9.14 7.24
N LEU A 225 8.91 9.44 6.19
CA LEU A 225 10.36 9.37 6.25
C LEU A 225 10.93 10.32 7.32
N ARG A 226 10.42 11.55 7.38
CA ARG A 226 10.83 12.57 8.37
C ARG A 226 10.40 12.25 9.80
N ILE A 227 9.34 11.46 9.99
CA ILE A 227 8.98 10.96 11.33
C ILE A 227 9.95 9.85 11.76
N TYR A 228 10.32 8.97 10.83
CA TYR A 228 11.29 7.89 11.08
C TYR A 228 12.68 8.45 11.43
N ASP A 229 13.17 9.39 10.62
CA ASP A 229 14.43 10.09 10.85
C ASP A 229 14.19 11.61 10.81
N LYS A 230 14.18 12.24 12.00
CA LYS A 230 13.93 13.68 12.15
C LYS A 230 15.10 14.55 11.69
N HIS A 231 16.29 13.97 11.57
CA HIS A 231 17.51 14.71 11.23
C HIS A 231 17.78 14.68 9.72
N VAL A 232 17.00 13.93 8.95
CA VAL A 232 17.19 13.84 7.51
C VAL A 232 16.35 14.85 6.74
N VAL A 233 17.00 15.46 5.75
CA VAL A 233 16.32 16.13 4.65
C VAL A 233 16.35 15.17 3.45
N PRO A 234 15.22 14.57 3.06
CA PRO A 234 15.16 13.70 1.90
C PRO A 234 15.66 14.42 0.65
N MET A 235 16.38 13.72 -0.22
CA MET A 235 16.95 14.31 -1.44
C MET A 235 15.91 15.07 -2.30
N PRO A 236 14.66 14.58 -2.49
CA PRO A 236 13.63 15.35 -3.20
C PRO A 236 13.28 16.70 -2.57
N VAL A 237 13.38 16.82 -1.25
CA VAL A 237 13.13 18.08 -0.53
C VAL A 237 14.35 18.99 -0.66
N ALA A 238 15.57 18.46 -0.52
CA ALA A 238 16.79 19.23 -0.71
C ALA A 238 16.88 19.81 -2.13
N GLY A 239 16.69 18.99 -3.17
CA GLY A 239 16.74 19.43 -4.57
C GLY A 239 15.66 20.46 -4.92
N TRP A 240 14.49 20.38 -4.27
CA TRP A 240 13.45 21.39 -4.40
C TRP A 240 13.89 22.74 -3.80
N ARG A 241 14.49 22.73 -2.61
CA ARG A 241 14.94 23.96 -1.92
C ARG A 241 16.12 24.63 -2.64
N ASP A 242 17.06 23.83 -3.12
CA ASP A 242 18.31 24.35 -3.70
C ASP A 242 18.10 24.89 -5.12
N ASN A 243 17.27 24.20 -5.93
CA ASN A 243 17.17 24.45 -7.37
C ASN A 243 15.73 24.68 -7.87
N GLY A 244 14.73 24.71 -6.99
CA GLY A 244 13.32 24.77 -7.38
C GLY A 244 12.83 23.53 -8.14
N CYS A 245 13.57 22.41 -8.10
CA CYS A 245 13.29 21.24 -8.93
C CYS A 245 12.16 20.40 -8.31
N LEU A 246 10.98 20.39 -8.96
CA LEU A 246 9.88 19.51 -8.61
C LEU A 246 9.82 18.30 -9.54
N ASN A 247 10.25 17.14 -9.05
CA ASN A 247 10.14 15.91 -9.82
C ASN A 247 8.70 15.40 -9.90
N HIS A 248 8.29 15.02 -11.11
CA HIS A 248 7.03 14.33 -11.32
C HIS A 248 7.18 12.85 -10.95
N PRO A 249 6.29 12.30 -10.10
CA PRO A 249 6.43 10.91 -9.68
C PRO A 249 6.12 9.95 -10.83
N ALA A 250 6.97 8.96 -11.01
CA ALA A 250 6.76 7.87 -11.96
C ALA A 250 5.54 7.06 -11.55
N ARG A 251 4.56 6.92 -12.44
CA ARG A 251 3.35 6.14 -12.18
C ARG A 251 3.49 4.72 -12.76
N ILE A 252 3.50 3.74 -11.88
CA ILE A 252 3.62 2.32 -12.24
C ILE A 252 2.26 1.64 -12.08
N THR A 253 1.81 0.94 -13.12
CA THR A 253 0.69 0.00 -13.00
C THR A 253 1.25 -1.40 -13.01
N VAL A 254 1.00 -2.14 -11.92
CA VAL A 254 1.42 -3.53 -11.80
C VAL A 254 0.29 -4.40 -12.35
N ALA A 255 0.52 -5.01 -13.52
CA ALA A 255 -0.45 -5.83 -14.25
C ALA A 255 -0.43 -7.29 -13.78
#